data_AF-A0A6P0JRI5-F1
#
_entry.id   AF-A0A6P0JRI5-F1
#
_cell.length_a   1.000
_cell.length_b   1.000
_cell.length_c   1.000
_cell.angle_alpha   90.00
_cell.angle_beta   90.00
_cell.angle_gamma   90.00
#
_symmetry.space_group_name_H-M   'P 1'
#
loop_
_entity.id
_entity.type
_entity.pdbx_description
1 polymer ?
#
loop_
_entity_poly.entity_id
_entity_poly.type
_entity_poly.pdbx_seq_one_letter_code
_entity_poly.pdbx_strand_id
1 'polypeptide(L)'
;MKPYLIPLKPKPSESGFTIIESLLAIIVVGLLIVAIGPVIAFSAATRVQARRAEWATQAAQEYINGVQSGTVNPPPIETLDDNDGVKYLEHLRDLNPPSTGSLSCDSRAEDGADGYCANPTGNDFAVYCFDGSKDGECTTDEMEDFLIQVGGVQFQPSGEDSSPAEGYMLIVRVYR
;
A
#
# COMPACT_ATOMS: atom_id res chain seq x y z
N MET A 1 88.49 37.20 16.36
CA MET A 1 87.60 36.15 15.84
C MET A 1 86.18 36.47 16.27
N LYS A 2 85.28 36.75 15.32
CA LYS A 2 83.86 37.05 15.57
C LYS A 2 83.05 35.75 15.49
N PRO A 3 82.29 35.36 16.51
CA PRO A 3 81.46 34.17 16.45
C PRO A 3 80.21 34.43 15.59
N TYR A 4 79.91 33.47 14.70
CA TYR A 4 78.68 33.45 13.91
C TYR A 4 77.51 32.97 14.77
N LEU A 5 76.44 33.77 14.86
CA LEU A 5 75.18 33.38 15.48
C LEU A 5 74.31 32.65 14.46
N ILE A 6 73.92 31.43 14.79
CA ILE A 6 72.96 30.61 14.02
C ILE A 6 71.55 31.09 14.37
N PRO A 7 70.71 31.53 13.41
CA PRO A 7 69.35 31.94 13.70
C PRO A 7 68.48 30.72 14.03
N LEU A 8 67.94 30.70 15.25
CA LEU A 8 66.96 29.71 15.70
C LEU A 8 65.65 29.88 14.93
N LYS A 9 65.24 28.83 14.23
CA LYS A 9 63.94 28.74 13.55
C LYS A 9 62.82 28.76 14.61
N PRO A 10 61.84 29.68 14.53
CA PRO A 10 60.74 29.72 15.49
C PRO A 10 59.92 28.43 15.38
N LYS A 11 59.61 27.82 16.53
CA LYS A 11 58.71 26.67 16.61
C LYS A 11 57.30 27.11 16.21
N PRO A 12 56.57 26.32 15.39
CA PRO A 12 55.17 26.61 15.12
C PRO A 12 54.39 26.59 16.44
N SER A 13 53.56 27.61 16.64
CA SER A 13 52.66 27.71 17.78
C SER A 13 51.61 26.62 17.66
N GLU A 14 51.79 25.49 18.34
CA GLU A 14 50.73 24.51 18.53
C GLU A 14 49.68 25.12 19.47
N SER A 15 48.74 25.86 18.89
CA SER A 15 47.51 26.26 19.56
C SER A 15 46.64 25.02 19.71
N GLY A 16 46.86 24.27 20.80
CA GLY A 16 46.06 23.10 21.13
C GLY A 16 44.58 23.47 21.23
N PHE A 17 43.73 22.60 20.66
CA PHE A 17 42.28 22.74 20.72
C PHE A 17 41.84 22.90 22.18
N THR A 18 41.18 24.01 22.52
CA THR A 18 40.73 24.22 23.90
C THR A 18 39.48 23.40 24.19
N ILE A 19 39.29 22.99 25.45
CA ILE A 19 38.08 22.28 25.89
C ILE A 19 36.82 23.08 25.55
N ILE A 20 36.88 24.41 25.59
CA ILE A 20 35.75 25.29 25.26
C ILE A 20 35.40 25.21 23.76
N GLU A 21 36.40 25.18 22.88
CA GLU A 21 36.20 25.08 21.43
C GLU A 21 35.59 23.74 21.03
N SER A 22 36.05 22.64 21.65
CA SER A 22 35.44 21.31 21.46
C SER A 22 34.02 21.21 22.02
N LEU A 23 33.73 21.87 23.15
CA LEU A 23 32.38 21.92 23.73
C LEU A 23 31.41 22.68 22.82
N LEU A 24 31.83 23.83 22.29
CA LEU A 24 31.03 24.61 21.35
C LEU A 24 30.79 23.83 20.04
N ALA A 25 31.81 23.12 19.54
CA ALA A 25 31.66 22.28 18.36
C ALA A 25 30.58 21.19 18.55
N ILE A 26 30.56 20.50 19.69
CA ILE A 26 29.55 19.47 19.99
C ILE A 26 28.15 20.10 20.08
N ILE A 27 28.00 21.28 20.68
CA ILE A 27 26.71 21.99 20.75
C ILE A 27 26.20 22.33 19.35
N VAL A 28 27.05 22.92 18.49
CA VAL A 28 26.68 23.29 17.13
C VAL A 28 26.27 22.05 16.33
N VAL A 29 27.05 20.97 16.41
CA VAL A 29 26.72 19.70 15.74
C VAL A 29 25.41 19.11 16.27
N GLY A 30 25.17 19.17 17.58
CA GLY A 30 23.93 18.72 18.19
C GLY A 30 22.71 19.47 17.64
N LEU A 31 22.79 20.81 17.55
CA LEU A 31 21.71 21.62 16.98
C LEU A 31 21.47 21.32 15.49
N LEU A 32 22.54 21.07 14.72
CA LEU A 32 22.42 20.70 13.31
C LEU A 32 21.72 19.34 13.13
N ILE A 33 22.05 18.35 13.95
CA ILE A 33 21.39 17.03 13.91
C ILE A 33 19.92 17.15 14.31
N VAL A 34 19.60 17.92 15.37
CA VAL A 34 18.21 18.15 15.80
C VAL A 34 17.40 18.87 14.72
N ALA A 35 18.01 19.81 13.98
CA ALA A 35 17.35 20.53 12.91
C ALA A 35 17.04 19.64 11.68
N ILE A 36 17.93 18.72 11.30
CA ILE A 36 17.79 17.92 10.07
C ILE A 36 17.13 16.55 10.33
N GLY A 37 17.26 16.01 11.54
CA GLY A 37 16.74 14.69 11.92
C GLY A 37 15.27 14.46 11.56
N PRO A 38 14.34 15.37 11.90
CA PRO A 38 12.92 15.21 11.57
C PRO A 38 12.64 15.07 10.06
N VAL A 39 13.40 15.77 9.21
CA VAL A 39 13.21 15.73 7.75
C VAL A 39 13.59 14.37 7.18
N ILE A 40 14.67 13.76 7.68
CA ILE A 40 15.09 12.42 7.26
C ILE A 40 14.05 11.37 7.67
N ALA A 41 13.57 11.44 8.92
CA ALA A 41 12.54 10.54 9.42
C ALA A 41 11.24 10.66 8.63
N PHE A 42 10.80 11.89 8.34
CA PHE A 42 9.61 12.13 7.52
C PHE A 42 9.77 11.60 6.09
N SER A 43 10.94 11.81 5.47
CA SER A 43 11.23 11.31 4.12
C SER A 43 11.24 9.78 4.03
N ALA A 44 11.76 9.09 5.06
CA ALA A 44 11.71 7.64 5.11
C ALA A 44 10.26 7.12 5.29
N ALA A 45 9.48 7.78 6.16
CA ALA A 45 8.10 7.42 6.40
C ALA A 45 7.22 7.56 5.14
N THR A 46 7.35 8.65 4.40
CA THR A 46 6.58 8.85 3.16
C THR A 46 6.94 7.81 2.08
N ARG A 47 8.20 7.39 2.01
CA ARG A 47 8.62 6.33 1.07
C ARG A 47 7.99 4.97 1.40
N VAL A 48 7.88 4.61 2.68
CA VAL A 48 7.22 3.37 3.10
C VAL A 48 5.73 3.42 2.79
N GLN A 49 5.09 4.57 3.03
CA GLN A 49 3.68 4.75 2.69
C GLN A 49 3.43 4.67 1.17
N ALA A 50 4.28 5.32 0.37
CA ALA A 50 4.20 5.25 -1.09
C ALA A 50 4.35 3.81 -1.59
N ARG A 51 5.29 3.05 -1.03
CA ARG A 51 5.50 1.65 -1.43
C ARG A 51 4.28 0.77 -1.16
N ARG A 52 3.59 0.98 -0.04
CA ARG A 52 2.35 0.25 0.28
C ARG A 52 1.23 0.57 -0.71
N ALA A 53 1.10 1.84 -1.09
CA ALA A 53 0.11 2.26 -2.09
C ALA A 53 0.42 1.70 -3.48
N GLU A 54 1.71 1.63 -3.86
CA GLU A 54 2.14 0.99 -5.11
C GLU A 54 1.75 -0.49 -5.17
N TRP A 55 2.03 -1.25 -4.10
CA TRP A 55 1.69 -2.67 -4.04
C TRP A 55 0.19 -2.93 -4.03
N ALA A 56 -0.59 -2.15 -3.26
CA ALA A 56 -2.04 -2.24 -3.29
C ALA A 56 -2.61 -1.95 -4.70
N THR A 57 -2.03 -0.97 -5.41
CA THR A 57 -2.44 -0.66 -6.79
C THR A 57 -2.09 -1.79 -7.75
N GLN A 58 -0.91 -2.40 -7.58
CA GLN A 58 -0.50 -3.56 -8.38
C GLN A 58 -1.44 -4.75 -8.14
N ALA A 59 -1.76 -5.06 -6.88
CA ALA A 59 -2.70 -6.12 -6.52
C ALA A 59 -4.09 -5.90 -7.15
N ALA A 60 -4.61 -4.67 -7.08
CA ALA A 60 -5.88 -4.32 -7.74
C ALA A 60 -5.83 -4.51 -9.26
N GLN A 61 -4.75 -4.10 -9.91
CA GLN A 61 -4.60 -4.25 -11.35
C GLN A 61 -4.49 -5.72 -11.77
N GLU A 62 -3.75 -6.53 -10.99
CA GLU A 62 -3.63 -7.97 -11.24
C GLU A 62 -4.97 -8.68 -11.08
N TYR A 63 -5.76 -8.31 -10.07
CA TYR A 63 -7.14 -8.78 -9.94
C TYR A 63 -8.01 -8.39 -11.14
N ILE A 64 -8.02 -7.12 -11.55
CA ILE A 64 -8.80 -6.64 -12.69
C ILE A 64 -8.40 -7.40 -13.96
N ASN A 65 -7.10 -7.59 -14.18
CA ASN A 65 -6.59 -8.35 -15.32
C ASN A 65 -7.01 -9.83 -15.25
N GLY A 66 -7.01 -10.43 -14.06
CA GLY A 66 -7.45 -11.82 -13.84
C GLY A 66 -8.93 -12.03 -14.13
N VAL A 67 -9.77 -11.06 -13.78
CA VAL A 67 -11.20 -11.06 -14.12
C VAL A 67 -11.40 -10.86 -15.63
N GLN A 68 -10.66 -9.94 -16.26
CA GLN A 68 -10.73 -9.71 -17.70
C GLN A 68 -10.24 -10.90 -18.55
N SER A 69 -9.26 -11.65 -18.05
CA SER A 69 -8.74 -12.86 -18.71
C SER A 69 -9.59 -14.10 -18.47
N GLY A 70 -10.57 -14.03 -17.56
CA GLY A 70 -11.36 -15.18 -17.11
C GLY A 70 -10.56 -16.18 -16.26
N THR A 71 -9.40 -15.77 -15.72
CA THR A 71 -8.65 -16.57 -14.73
C THR A 71 -9.33 -16.52 -13.36
N VAL A 72 -10.00 -15.40 -13.06
CA VAL A 72 -10.83 -15.20 -11.87
C VAL A 72 -12.28 -15.06 -12.33
N ASN A 73 -13.21 -15.75 -11.67
CA ASN A 73 -14.62 -15.62 -11.98
C ASN A 73 -15.09 -14.18 -11.68
N PRO A 74 -16.07 -13.63 -12.42
CA PRO A 74 -16.65 -12.33 -12.08
C PRO A 74 -17.23 -12.33 -10.65
N PRO A 75 -17.13 -11.21 -9.93
CA PRO A 75 -17.75 -11.09 -8.61
C PRO A 75 -19.28 -11.08 -8.72
N PRO A 76 -20.01 -11.15 -7.60
CA PRO A 76 -21.46 -10.90 -7.59
C PRO A 76 -21.78 -9.60 -8.33
N ILE A 77 -22.68 -9.70 -9.32
CA ILE A 77 -23.13 -8.57 -10.14
C ILE A 77 -24.56 -8.24 -9.75
N GLU A 78 -24.78 -7.03 -9.27
CA GLU A 78 -26.12 -6.51 -9.06
C GLU A 78 -26.67 -5.84 -10.30
N THR A 79 -27.89 -6.25 -10.66
CA THR A 79 -28.68 -5.61 -11.71
C THR A 79 -29.46 -4.44 -11.14
N LEU A 80 -29.19 -3.26 -11.66
CA LEU A 80 -29.92 -2.06 -11.28
C LEU A 80 -30.93 -1.72 -12.38
N ASP A 81 -32.22 -1.87 -12.05
CA ASP A 81 -33.32 -1.31 -12.84
C ASP A 81 -33.33 0.20 -12.69
N ASP A 82 -32.67 0.88 -13.61
CA ASP A 82 -32.50 2.32 -13.55
C ASP A 82 -33.69 3.06 -14.18
N ASN A 83 -34.76 3.19 -13.39
CA ASN A 83 -35.85 4.10 -13.74
C ASN A 83 -35.56 5.55 -13.34
N ASP A 84 -34.52 5.83 -12.53
CA ASP A 84 -34.33 7.14 -11.86
C ASP A 84 -32.89 7.73 -11.90
N GLY A 85 -31.91 7.09 -12.55
CA GLY A 85 -30.59 7.66 -12.82
C GLY A 85 -29.67 7.91 -11.61
N VAL A 86 -29.98 7.40 -10.41
CA VAL A 86 -29.21 7.70 -9.17
C VAL A 86 -28.83 6.45 -8.36
N LYS A 87 -29.47 5.30 -8.58
CA LYS A 87 -29.24 4.07 -7.77
C LYS A 87 -27.81 3.54 -7.83
N TYR A 88 -27.09 3.80 -8.91
CA TYR A 88 -25.70 3.34 -9.03
C TYR A 88 -24.79 3.99 -7.98
N LEU A 89 -24.88 5.31 -7.75
CA LEU A 89 -24.04 5.99 -6.76
C LEU A 89 -24.32 5.52 -5.34
N GLU A 90 -25.57 5.16 -5.05
CA GLU A 90 -25.95 4.59 -3.76
C GLU A 90 -25.32 3.20 -3.59
N HIS A 91 -25.42 2.36 -4.61
CA HIS A 91 -24.82 1.02 -4.57
C HIS A 91 -23.27 1.07 -4.44
N LEU A 92 -22.61 2.02 -5.12
CA LEU A 92 -21.16 2.27 -4.96
C LEU A 92 -20.77 2.66 -3.53
N ARG A 93 -21.64 3.43 -2.85
CA ARG A 93 -21.40 3.99 -1.52
C ARG A 93 -21.77 3.03 -0.40
N ASP A 94 -22.81 2.23 -0.60
CA ASP A 94 -23.44 1.40 0.43
C ASP A 94 -22.85 -0.01 0.52
N LEU A 95 -21.84 -0.33 -0.31
CA LEU A 95 -20.98 -1.50 -0.09
C LEU A 95 -20.34 -1.41 1.29
N ASN A 96 -20.95 -2.12 2.23
CA ASN A 96 -20.49 -2.22 3.59
C ASN A 96 -19.07 -2.81 3.59
N PRO A 97 -18.16 -2.30 4.44
CA PRO A 97 -16.88 -2.95 4.62
C PRO A 97 -17.10 -4.39 5.10
N PRO A 98 -16.20 -5.32 4.77
CA PRO A 98 -16.32 -6.69 5.25
C PRO A 98 -16.33 -6.69 6.78
N SER A 99 -17.16 -7.55 7.38
CA SER A 99 -17.22 -7.68 8.83
C SER A 99 -15.86 -8.11 9.39
N THR A 100 -15.47 -7.54 10.52
CA THR A 100 -14.25 -7.94 11.22
C THR A 100 -14.45 -9.34 11.80
N GLY A 101 -13.54 -10.28 11.52
CA GLY A 101 -13.72 -11.68 11.91
C GLY A 101 -12.66 -12.62 11.34
N SER A 102 -12.99 -13.92 11.28
CA SER A 102 -12.11 -14.93 10.71
C SER A 102 -12.05 -14.82 9.19
N LEU A 103 -10.86 -14.64 8.66
CA LEU A 103 -10.59 -14.70 7.23
C LEU A 103 -10.46 -16.17 6.81
N SER A 104 -11.30 -16.62 5.87
CA SER A 104 -11.25 -17.97 5.32
C SER A 104 -11.12 -17.87 3.80
N CYS A 105 -9.90 -17.60 3.35
CA CYS A 105 -9.56 -17.60 1.93
C CYS A 105 -8.82 -18.89 1.61
N ASP A 106 -9.26 -19.61 0.58
CA ASP A 106 -8.38 -20.59 -0.05
C ASP A 106 -7.57 -19.80 -1.08
N SER A 107 -6.27 -19.63 -0.83
CA SER A 107 -5.31 -18.98 -1.75
C SER A 107 -5.17 -19.77 -3.06
N ARG A 108 -5.66 -21.01 -3.07
CA ARG A 108 -5.71 -21.89 -4.20
C ARG A 108 -7.12 -21.87 -4.76
N ALA A 109 -7.28 -21.21 -5.90
CA ALA A 109 -8.29 -21.58 -6.89
C ALA A 109 -7.96 -22.99 -7.44
N GLU A 110 -7.91 -24.00 -6.56
CA GLU A 110 -7.81 -25.40 -6.98
C GLU A 110 -9.24 -25.94 -7.11
N ASP A 111 -9.56 -26.40 -8.33
CA ASP A 111 -10.77 -27.13 -8.69
C ASP A 111 -12.11 -26.40 -8.52
N GLY A 112 -12.29 -25.32 -9.30
CA GLY A 112 -13.63 -24.76 -9.54
C GLY A 112 -14.22 -23.94 -8.39
N ALA A 113 -13.40 -23.59 -7.39
CA ALA A 113 -13.71 -22.51 -6.45
C ALA A 113 -13.52 -21.16 -7.13
N ASP A 114 -14.40 -20.20 -6.85
CA ASP A 114 -14.47 -18.89 -7.53
C ASP A 114 -13.26 -17.95 -7.29
N GLY A 115 -12.20 -18.44 -6.64
CA GLY A 115 -11.02 -17.66 -6.24
C GLY A 115 -11.30 -16.70 -5.07
N TYR A 116 -12.53 -16.67 -4.55
CA TYR A 116 -12.95 -15.80 -3.47
C TYR A 116 -12.91 -16.48 -2.11
N CYS A 117 -12.77 -15.67 -1.07
CA CYS A 117 -12.82 -16.10 0.32
C CYS A 117 -14.25 -16.53 0.70
N ALA A 118 -14.37 -17.62 1.45
CA ALA A 118 -15.63 -18.09 2.02
C ALA A 118 -16.13 -17.20 3.17
N ASN A 119 -15.23 -16.44 3.80
CA ASN A 119 -15.56 -15.45 4.82
C ASN A 119 -14.48 -14.37 4.88
N PRO A 120 -14.81 -13.06 5.02
CA PRO A 120 -16.15 -12.47 4.99
C PRO A 120 -16.74 -12.40 3.58
N THR A 121 -18.03 -12.74 3.43
CA THR A 121 -18.80 -12.66 2.18
C THR A 121 -20.08 -11.87 2.39
N GLY A 122 -20.47 -11.05 1.41
CA GLY A 122 -21.77 -10.40 1.33
C GLY A 122 -22.56 -10.92 0.12
N ASN A 123 -23.83 -10.52 0.01
CA ASN A 123 -24.60 -10.76 -1.21
C ASN A 123 -24.12 -9.87 -2.36
N ASP A 124 -23.62 -8.68 -2.02
CA ASP A 124 -23.33 -7.59 -2.96
C ASP A 124 -21.81 -7.46 -3.20
N PHE A 125 -20.99 -8.22 -2.46
CA PHE A 125 -19.54 -8.23 -2.60
C PHE A 125 -18.92 -9.59 -2.32
N ALA A 126 -17.79 -9.83 -2.97
CA ALA A 126 -16.86 -10.89 -2.64
C ALA A 126 -15.54 -10.31 -2.13
N VAL A 127 -14.77 -11.13 -1.43
CA VAL A 127 -13.41 -10.79 -1.01
C VAL A 127 -12.45 -11.76 -1.68
N TYR A 128 -11.41 -11.23 -2.29
CA TYR A 128 -10.35 -11.98 -2.96
C TYR A 128 -9.06 -11.78 -2.18
N CYS A 129 -8.31 -12.87 -1.98
CA CYS A 129 -6.97 -12.79 -1.43
C CYS A 129 -5.96 -12.61 -2.55
N PHE A 130 -5.19 -11.53 -2.48
CA PHE A 130 -3.98 -11.38 -3.26
C PHE A 130 -2.77 -11.81 -2.41
N ASP A 131 -2.22 -12.98 -2.73
CA ASP A 131 -0.99 -13.48 -2.15
C ASP A 131 0.21 -12.95 -2.96
N GLY A 132 0.84 -11.89 -2.45
CA GLY A 132 2.04 -11.30 -3.06
C GLY A 132 3.31 -12.08 -2.72
N SER A 133 3.32 -12.77 -1.57
CA SER A 133 4.45 -13.52 -1.05
C SER A 133 4.64 -14.89 -1.75
N LYS A 134 3.56 -15.41 -2.37
CA LYS A 134 3.46 -16.71 -3.05
C LYS A 134 3.63 -17.90 -2.11
N ASP A 135 3.33 -17.72 -0.83
CA ASP A 135 3.36 -18.80 0.16
C ASP A 135 2.06 -19.63 0.15
N GLY A 136 1.02 -19.15 -0.55
CA GLY A 136 -0.28 -19.77 -0.58
C GLY A 136 -1.08 -19.52 0.70
N GLU A 137 -0.81 -18.44 1.42
CA GLU A 137 -1.62 -18.00 2.55
C GLU A 137 -1.97 -16.51 2.38
N CYS A 138 -3.02 -16.06 3.07
CA CYS A 138 -3.40 -14.65 3.09
C CYS A 138 -3.21 -14.13 4.50
N THR A 139 -2.04 -13.57 4.81
CA THR A 139 -1.70 -13.23 6.18
C THR A 139 -1.58 -11.71 6.38
N THR A 140 -1.73 -11.26 7.62
CA THR A 140 -1.48 -9.84 7.97
C THR A 140 -0.01 -9.55 8.24
N ASP A 141 0.79 -10.61 8.42
CA ASP A 141 2.20 -10.51 8.80
C ASP A 141 3.06 -10.14 7.59
N GLU A 142 2.70 -10.66 6.42
CA GLU A 142 3.35 -10.30 5.17
C GLU A 142 2.91 -8.92 4.67
N MET A 143 3.84 -8.17 4.09
CA MET A 143 3.56 -6.81 3.60
C MET A 143 3.00 -6.77 2.18
N GLU A 144 3.09 -7.90 1.48
CA GLU A 144 2.75 -8.07 0.07
C GLU A 144 1.38 -8.75 -0.10
N ASP A 145 0.77 -9.20 1.00
CA ASP A 145 -0.57 -9.79 1.01
C ASP A 145 -1.64 -8.71 1.17
N PHE A 146 -2.69 -8.79 0.35
CA PHE A 146 -3.79 -7.83 0.35
C PHE A 146 -5.14 -8.52 0.23
N LEU A 147 -6.14 -7.93 0.89
CA LEU A 147 -7.53 -8.32 0.74
C LEU A 147 -8.22 -7.36 -0.21
N ILE A 148 -8.82 -7.90 -1.26
CA ILE A 148 -9.49 -7.12 -2.28
C ILE A 148 -10.99 -7.37 -2.16
N GLN A 149 -11.73 -6.37 -1.68
CA GLN A 149 -13.19 -6.39 -1.72
C GLN A 149 -13.65 -5.92 -3.09
N VAL A 150 -14.56 -6.68 -3.69
CA VAL A 150 -14.99 -6.49 -5.07
C VAL A 150 -16.50 -6.63 -5.18
N GLY A 151 -17.11 -5.78 -6.00
CA GLY A 151 -18.54 -5.83 -6.31
C GLY A 151 -18.77 -5.35 -7.73
N GLY A 152 -19.77 -5.92 -8.40
CA GLY A 152 -20.14 -5.58 -9.77
C GLY A 152 -21.52 -4.93 -9.82
N VAL A 153 -21.70 -3.95 -10.70
CA VAL A 153 -23.03 -3.42 -11.05
C VAL A 153 -23.22 -3.42 -12.55
N GLN A 154 -24.39 -3.86 -12.99
CA GLN A 154 -24.80 -3.86 -14.38
C GLN A 154 -26.07 -3.04 -14.57
N PHE A 155 -26.07 -2.21 -15.62
CA PHE A 155 -27.25 -1.49 -16.05
C PHE A 155 -28.07 -2.39 -16.96
N GLN A 156 -29.34 -2.59 -16.63
CA GLN A 156 -30.25 -3.33 -17.49
C GLN A 156 -31.49 -2.49 -17.77
N PRO A 157 -31.84 -2.24 -19.04
CA PRO A 157 -33.17 -1.80 -19.39
C PRO A 157 -34.13 -2.97 -19.12
N SER A 158 -35.23 -2.69 -18.41
CA SER A 158 -36.20 -3.69 -17.93
C SER A 158 -36.51 -4.82 -18.93
N GLY A 159 -36.21 -6.07 -18.55
CA GLY A 159 -36.75 -7.27 -19.21
C GLY A 159 -35.75 -8.26 -19.86
N GLU A 160 -34.44 -8.09 -19.68
CA GLU A 160 -33.42 -9.06 -20.11
C GLU A 160 -32.76 -9.75 -18.90
N ASP A 161 -32.24 -10.97 -19.08
CA ASP A 161 -31.46 -11.67 -18.06
C ASP A 161 -30.06 -11.04 -17.96
N SER A 162 -29.55 -10.82 -16.75
CA SER A 162 -28.19 -10.28 -16.58
C SER A 162 -27.13 -11.34 -16.80
N SER A 163 -26.22 -11.05 -17.73
CA SER A 163 -25.03 -11.84 -17.94
C SER A 163 -23.78 -10.98 -17.71
N PRO A 164 -22.77 -11.48 -16.97
CA PRO A 164 -21.45 -10.85 -16.89
C PRO A 164 -20.81 -10.58 -18.26
N ALA A 165 -21.26 -11.31 -19.30
CA ALA A 165 -20.74 -11.21 -20.66
C ALA A 165 -21.14 -9.91 -21.39
N GLU A 166 -22.18 -9.21 -20.93
CA GLU A 166 -22.67 -7.98 -21.56
C GLU A 166 -21.96 -6.72 -21.06
N GLY A 167 -21.08 -6.88 -20.06
CA GLY A 167 -20.30 -5.79 -19.47
C GLY A 167 -20.93 -5.28 -18.19
N TYR A 168 -20.07 -4.98 -17.22
CA TYR A 168 -20.46 -4.48 -15.89
C TYR A 168 -19.40 -3.48 -15.41
N MET A 169 -19.79 -2.64 -14.46
CA MET A 169 -18.87 -1.77 -13.75
C MET A 169 -18.37 -2.51 -12.51
N LEU A 170 -17.06 -2.46 -12.28
CA LEU A 170 -16.41 -3.10 -11.16
C LEU A 170 -15.99 -2.07 -10.12
N ILE A 171 -16.20 -2.42 -8.86
CA ILE A 171 -15.79 -1.65 -7.69
C ILE A 171 -14.73 -2.45 -6.98
N VAL A 172 -13.58 -1.84 -6.72
CA VAL A 172 -12.44 -2.50 -6.09
C VAL A 172 -12.00 -1.68 -4.90
N ARG A 173 -11.93 -2.31 -3.73
CA ARG A 173 -11.35 -1.74 -2.51
C ARG A 173 -10.27 -2.67 -1.99
N VAL A 174 -9.08 -2.13 -1.78
CA VAL A 174 -7.94 -2.90 -1.29
C VAL A 174 -7.73 -2.59 0.19
N TYR A 175 -7.66 -3.65 0.97
CA TYR A 175 -7.43 -3.66 2.40
C TYR A 175 -6.13 -4.38 2.72
N ARG A 176 -5.62 -4.05 3.90
CA ARG A 176 -4.54 -4.74 4.57
C ARG A 176 -4.91 -4.87 6.04
#